data_AF-A0A8T5TXG0-F1
#
_entry.id   AF-A0A8T5TXG0-F1
#
_cell.length_a   1.000
_cell.length_b   1.000
_cell.length_c   1.000
_cell.angle_alpha   90.00
_cell.angle_beta   90.00
_cell.angle_gamma   90.00
#
_symmetry.space_group_name_H-M   'P 1'
#
loop_
_entity.id
_entity.type
_entity.pdbx_description
1 polymer ?
#
loop_
_entity_poly.entity_id
_entity_poly.type
_entity_poly.pdbx_seq_one_letter_code
_entity_poly.pdbx_strand_id
1 'polypeptide(L)'
;MIVSEFTKKKNTFSFVKCVLCQNNTRLDVRIKKIGNSFGTVCEECAKTFNDEEIELMHNMFTAFGGYFGKMSNSKEVSYSRLEEIAKDYKERNKDIKNIGNDIKTLHSAFLFGISPQQLVKGLKLLVD
;
A
#
# COMPACT_ATOMS: atom_id res chain seq x y z
N MET A 1 48.02 3.79 -36.99
CA MET A 1 47.23 2.71 -36.36
C MET A 1 46.71 3.25 -35.04
N ILE A 2 45.44 3.66 -34.99
CA ILE A 2 44.81 4.19 -33.77
C ILE A 2 43.76 3.18 -33.35
N VAL A 3 43.89 2.70 -32.12
CA VAL A 3 43.00 1.76 -31.45
C VAL A 3 41.73 2.51 -31.07
N SER A 4 40.58 2.13 -31.61
CA SER A 4 39.28 2.67 -31.19
C SER A 4 38.69 1.81 -30.08
N GLU A 5 38.90 2.28 -28.84
CA GLU A 5 38.15 1.85 -27.67
C GLU A 5 36.69 2.28 -27.81
N PHE A 6 35.83 1.35 -28.22
CA PHE A 6 34.38 1.52 -28.09
C PHE A 6 34.00 1.37 -26.62
N THR A 7 33.89 2.52 -25.96
CA THR A 7 33.39 2.68 -24.61
C THR A 7 31.99 2.06 -24.46
N LYS A 8 31.89 1.06 -23.59
CA LYS A 8 30.63 0.44 -23.15
C LYS A 8 29.68 1.52 -22.64
N LYS A 9 28.57 1.73 -23.35
CA LYS A 9 27.43 2.55 -22.92
C LYS A 9 26.89 1.96 -21.61
N LYS A 10 27.08 2.66 -20.48
CA LYS A 10 26.45 2.31 -19.19
C LYS A 10 24.92 2.34 -19.37
N ASN A 11 24.27 1.18 -19.32
CA ASN A 11 22.82 1.08 -19.15
C ASN A 11 22.47 1.68 -17.78
N THR A 12 22.07 2.95 -17.76
CA THR A 12 21.43 3.56 -16.60
C THR A 12 20.03 2.99 -16.51
N PHE A 13 19.84 1.93 -15.73
CA PHE A 13 18.49 1.45 -15.39
C PHE A 13 17.74 2.57 -14.71
N SER A 14 16.67 3.06 -15.35
CA SER A 14 15.77 4.02 -14.73
C SER A 14 14.90 3.26 -13.71
N PHE A 15 14.78 3.81 -12.51
CA PHE A 15 13.93 3.28 -11.44
C PHE A 15 12.69 4.16 -11.30
N VAL A 16 11.54 3.54 -11.08
CA VAL A 16 10.26 4.22 -10.77
C VAL A 16 9.80 3.79 -9.39
N LYS A 17 9.02 4.64 -8.71
CA LYS A 17 8.49 4.30 -7.38
C LYS A 17 7.18 3.54 -7.48
N CYS A 18 7.02 2.54 -6.63
CA CYS A 18 5.74 1.89 -6.42
C CYS A 18 4.72 2.89 -5.85
N VAL A 19 3.53 2.98 -6.45
CA VAL A 19 2.50 3.91 -5.97
C VAL A 19 1.93 3.53 -4.60
N LEU A 20 2.06 2.26 -4.19
CA LEU A 20 1.56 1.79 -2.90
C LEU A 20 2.58 1.91 -1.78
N CYS A 21 3.82 1.45 -1.98
CA CYS A 21 4.83 1.41 -0.91
C CYS A 21 6.01 2.36 -1.10
N GLN A 22 6.09 3.07 -2.23
CA GLN A 22 7.15 4.01 -2.58
C GLN A 22 8.57 3.41 -2.73
N ASN A 23 8.72 2.08 -2.64
CA ASN A 23 9.97 1.41 -2.95
C ASN A 23 10.33 1.59 -4.44
N ASN A 24 11.62 1.74 -4.72
CA ASN A 24 12.13 1.78 -6.09
C ASN A 24 11.97 0.43 -6.75
N THR A 25 11.41 0.43 -7.96
CA THR A 25 11.25 -0.75 -8.79
C THR A 25 11.81 -0.49 -10.19
N ARG A 26 12.19 -1.56 -10.87
CA ARG A 26 12.80 -1.47 -12.21
C ARG A 26 11.74 -1.03 -13.22
N LEU A 27 12.15 -0.28 -14.25
CA LEU A 27 11.21 0.24 -15.26
C LEU A 27 10.56 -0.84 -16.12
N ASP A 28 11.05 -2.08 -16.09
CA ASP A 28 10.46 -3.23 -16.78
C ASP A 28 9.14 -3.70 -16.12
N VAL A 29 8.74 -3.09 -15.01
CA VAL A 29 7.46 -3.33 -14.36
C VAL A 29 6.32 -2.70 -15.15
N ARG A 30 5.28 -3.50 -15.41
CA ARG A 30 4.08 -3.08 -16.14
C ARG A 30 3.36 -1.94 -15.41
N ILE A 31 3.22 -0.80 -16.07
CA ILE A 31 2.32 0.28 -15.65
C ILE A 31 0.91 -0.30 -15.64
N LYS A 32 0.23 -0.22 -14.49
CA LYS A 32 -1.17 -0.63 -14.33
C LYS A 32 -2.07 0.60 -14.36
N LYS A 33 -3.22 0.48 -15.02
CA LYS A 33 -4.35 1.38 -14.82
C LYS A 33 -4.98 1.02 -13.47
N ILE A 34 -5.13 2.00 -12.59
CA ILE A 34 -5.70 1.85 -11.25
C ILE A 34 -6.85 2.85 -11.16
N GLY A 35 -8.09 2.36 -11.29
CA GLY A 35 -9.27 3.22 -11.47
C GLY A 35 -9.10 4.17 -12.66
N ASN A 36 -9.12 5.48 -12.39
CA ASN A 36 -8.95 6.55 -13.40
C ASN A 36 -7.51 7.07 -13.54
N SER A 37 -6.55 6.42 -12.88
CA SER A 37 -5.15 6.85 -12.82
C SER A 37 -4.21 5.75 -13.31
N PHE A 38 -2.95 6.11 -13.57
CA PHE A 38 -1.90 5.16 -13.94
C PHE A 38 -0.82 5.15 -12.87
N GLY A 39 -0.38 3.96 -12.48
CA GLY A 39 0.62 3.78 -11.46
C GLY A 39 1.49 2.56 -11.73
N THR A 40 2.73 2.60 -11.22
CA THR A 40 3.58 1.40 -11.19
C THR A 40 3.37 0.72 -9.84
N VAL A 41 3.06 -0.58 -9.84
CA VAL A 41 2.95 -1.40 -8.63
C VAL A 41 4.11 -2.39 -8.65
N CYS A 42 4.95 -2.40 -7.61
CA CYS A 42 6.06 -3.36 -7.53
C CYS A 42 5.54 -4.80 -7.40
N GLU A 43 6.41 -5.76 -7.73
CA GLU A 43 6.07 -7.19 -7.71
C GLU A 43 5.57 -7.67 -6.33
N GLU A 44 6.17 -7.20 -5.25
CA GLU A 44 5.76 -7.56 -3.87
C GLU A 44 4.33 -7.12 -3.57
N CYS A 45 3.99 -5.86 -3.88
CA CYS A 45 2.62 -5.36 -3.70
C CYS A 45 1.63 -6.08 -4.63
N ALA A 46 2.02 -6.37 -5.87
CA ALA A 46 1.18 -7.09 -6.83
C ALA A 46 0.93 -8.55 -6.45
N LYS A 47 1.84 -9.17 -5.68
CA LYS A 47 1.65 -10.51 -5.10
C LYS A 47 0.83 -10.49 -3.81
N THR A 48 0.94 -9.41 -3.04
CA THR A 48 0.31 -9.30 -1.71
C THR A 48 -1.15 -8.86 -1.81
N PHE A 49 -1.47 -7.98 -2.76
CA PHE A 49 -2.79 -7.36 -2.87
C PHE A 49 -3.44 -7.69 -4.20
N ASN A 50 -4.76 -7.92 -4.18
CA ASN A 50 -5.53 -8.05 -5.40
C ASN A 50 -5.79 -6.67 -6.06
N ASP A 51 -6.31 -6.65 -7.28
CA ASP A 51 -6.50 -5.39 -8.02
C ASP A 51 -7.49 -4.42 -7.34
N GLU A 52 -8.53 -4.93 -6.67
CA GLU A 52 -9.51 -4.09 -5.91
C GLU A 52 -8.86 -3.44 -4.68
N GLU A 53 -8.03 -4.19 -3.95
CA GLU A 53 -7.28 -3.69 -2.80
C GLU A 53 -6.24 -2.65 -3.23
N ILE A 54 -5.53 -2.93 -4.34
CA ILE A 54 -4.58 -1.99 -4.95
C ILE A 54 -5.31 -0.69 -5.31
N GLU A 55 -6.47 -0.77 -5.95
CA GLU A 55 -7.27 0.39 -6.32
C GLU A 55 -7.73 1.19 -5.10
N LEU A 56 -8.28 0.50 -4.09
CA LEU A 56 -8.71 1.14 -2.84
C LEU A 56 -7.56 1.89 -2.17
N MET A 57 -6.41 1.22 -1.97
CA MET A 57 -5.24 1.80 -1.33
C MET A 57 -4.70 2.98 -2.14
N HIS A 58 -4.59 2.83 -3.46
CA HIS A 58 -4.11 3.88 -4.34
C HIS A 58 -5.02 5.12 -4.32
N ASN A 59 -6.33 4.93 -4.37
CA ASN A 59 -7.30 6.02 -4.31
C ASN A 59 -7.19 6.76 -2.97
N MET A 60 -7.02 6.04 -1.86
CA MET A 60 -6.79 6.65 -0.54
C MET A 60 -5.51 7.49 -0.51
N PHE A 61 -4.40 6.97 -1.01
CA PHE A 61 -3.14 7.72 -1.02
C PHE A 61 -3.12 8.87 -2.02
N THR A 62 -3.86 8.77 -3.11
CA THR A 62 -4.02 9.87 -4.08
C THR A 62 -4.84 11.01 -3.46
N ALA A 63 -5.93 10.68 -2.78
CA ALA A 63 -6.83 11.68 -2.19
C ALA A 63 -6.26 12.32 -0.90
N PHE A 64 -5.63 11.51 -0.04
CA PHE A 64 -5.24 11.92 1.31
C PHE A 64 -3.72 11.93 1.55
N GLY A 65 -2.94 11.51 0.56
CA GLY A 65 -1.50 11.37 0.66
C GLY A 65 -1.05 10.14 1.46
N GLY A 66 0.26 9.88 1.40
CA GLY A 66 0.90 8.78 2.13
C GLY A 66 1.25 7.59 1.24
N TYR A 67 1.60 6.48 1.90
CA TYR A 67 1.88 5.20 1.28
C TYR A 67 1.78 4.11 2.35
N PHE A 68 1.65 2.87 1.90
CA PHE A 68 1.45 1.71 2.75
C PHE A 68 2.63 1.51 3.70
N GLY A 69 2.34 1.37 4.99
CA GLY A 69 3.36 1.13 6.01
C GLY A 69 4.24 2.34 6.33
N LYS A 70 3.92 3.55 5.83
CA LYS A 70 4.68 4.78 6.12
C LYS A 70 4.94 5.02 7.61
N MET A 71 3.99 4.64 8.47
CA MET A 71 4.06 4.77 9.93
C MET A 71 4.39 3.45 10.64
N SER A 72 4.50 2.35 9.88
CA SER A 72 4.83 1.03 10.41
C SER A 72 6.34 0.88 10.56
N ASN A 73 6.87 1.15 11.76
CA ASN A 73 8.26 0.87 12.09
C ASN A 73 8.46 -0.54 12.68
N SER A 74 7.39 -1.23 13.09
CA SER A 74 7.42 -2.61 13.58
C SER A 74 6.03 -3.26 13.52
N LYS A 75 5.97 -4.59 13.70
CA LYS A 75 4.69 -5.34 13.74
C LYS A 75 3.85 -4.96 14.96
N GLU A 76 4.50 -4.68 16.07
CA GLU A 76 3.86 -4.28 17.33
C GLU A 76 3.10 -2.96 17.16
N VAL A 77 3.64 -2.02 16.38
CA VAL A 77 2.99 -0.74 16.09
C VAL A 77 1.76 -0.92 15.17
N SER A 78 1.84 -1.80 14.17
CA SER A 78 0.65 -2.13 13.37
C SER A 78 -0.43 -2.82 14.21
N TYR A 79 -0.02 -3.71 15.12
CA TYR A 79 -0.94 -4.45 15.98
C TYR A 79 -1.62 -3.54 17.02
N SER A 80 -0.88 -2.70 17.72
CA SER A 80 -1.46 -1.74 18.67
C SER A 80 -2.45 -0.80 17.98
N ARG A 81 -2.12 -0.36 16.76
CA ARG A 81 -3.04 0.47 15.97
C ARG A 81 -4.33 -0.28 15.61
N LEU A 82 -4.24 -1.58 15.29
CA LEU A 82 -5.40 -2.42 15.03
C LEU A 82 -6.30 -2.55 16.28
N GLU A 83 -5.70 -2.72 17.47
CA GLU A 83 -6.44 -2.75 18.73
C GLU A 83 -7.17 -1.43 19.02
N GLU A 84 -6.52 -0.29 18.78
CA GLU A 84 -7.15 1.03 18.91
C GLU A 84 -8.36 1.18 17.98
N ILE A 85 -8.23 0.75 16.73
CA ILE A 85 -9.33 0.79 15.75
C ILE A 85 -10.47 -0.13 16.22
N ALA A 86 -10.16 -1.34 16.69
CA ALA A 86 -11.16 -2.27 17.20
C ALA A 86 -11.94 -1.70 18.39
N LYS A 87 -11.24 -1.05 19.32
CA LYS A 87 -11.85 -0.36 20.45
C LYS A 87 -12.81 0.75 19.99
N ASP A 88 -12.40 1.59 19.03
CA ASP A 88 -13.30 2.62 18.46
C ASP A 88 -14.55 2.02 17.81
N TYR A 89 -14.40 0.90 17.09
CA TYR A 89 -15.52 0.20 16.46
C TYR A 89 -16.52 -0.34 17.50
N LYS A 90 -16.00 -0.92 18.59
CA LYS A 90 -16.80 -1.43 19.69
C LYS A 90 -17.52 -0.31 20.46
N GLU A 91 -16.80 0.73 20.84
CA GLU A 91 -17.36 1.86 21.61
C GLU A 91 -18.44 2.63 20.84
N ARG A 92 -18.31 2.73 19.52
CA ARG A 92 -19.25 3.44 18.65
C ARG A 92 -20.31 2.54 18.01
N ASN A 93 -20.34 1.24 18.33
CA ASN A 93 -21.22 0.24 17.71
C ASN A 93 -21.21 0.30 16.16
N LYS A 94 -20.01 0.43 15.57
CA LYS A 94 -19.85 0.46 14.12
C LYS A 94 -19.99 -0.94 13.53
N ASP A 95 -20.72 -1.06 12.42
CA ASP A 95 -20.80 -2.32 11.67
C ASP A 95 -19.54 -2.53 10.81
N ILE A 96 -18.82 -3.62 11.07
CA ILE A 96 -17.63 -4.04 10.31
C ILE A 96 -17.96 -4.21 8.82
N LYS A 97 -19.20 -4.59 8.47
CA LYS A 97 -19.63 -4.70 7.06
C LYS A 97 -19.52 -3.38 6.29
N ASN A 98 -19.55 -2.24 6.98
CA ASN A 98 -19.46 -0.91 6.39
C ASN A 98 -18.04 -0.34 6.36
N ILE A 99 -17.03 -1.11 6.75
CA ILE A 99 -15.64 -0.62 6.83
C ILE A 99 -15.10 -0.09 5.51
N GLY A 100 -15.55 -0.62 4.38
CA GLY A 100 -15.20 -0.14 3.04
C GLY A 100 -15.52 1.34 2.82
N ASN A 101 -16.46 1.88 3.61
CA ASN A 101 -16.89 3.28 3.56
C ASN A 101 -16.28 4.13 4.70
N ASP A 102 -15.62 3.52 5.68
CA ASP A 102 -14.93 4.25 6.76
C ASP A 102 -13.53 4.67 6.30
N ILE A 103 -13.52 5.67 5.42
CA ILE A 103 -12.33 6.24 4.79
C ILE A 103 -11.22 6.54 5.81
N LYS A 104 -11.59 7.13 6.95
CA LYS A 104 -10.63 7.51 8.01
C LYS A 104 -9.94 6.27 8.59
N THR A 105 -10.72 5.23 8.89
CA THR A 105 -10.19 3.97 9.41
C THR A 105 -9.32 3.28 8.37
N LEU A 106 -9.76 3.19 7.12
CA LEU A 106 -9.00 2.58 6.04
C LEU A 106 -7.66 3.28 5.81
N HIS A 107 -7.68 4.61 5.63
CA HIS A 107 -6.46 5.38 5.40
C HIS A 107 -5.49 5.24 6.57
N SER A 108 -5.98 5.34 7.80
CA SER A 108 -5.15 5.14 8.99
C SER A 108 -4.57 3.73 9.06
N ALA A 109 -5.36 2.69 8.75
CA ALA A 109 -4.87 1.31 8.79
C ALA A 109 -3.74 1.11 7.77
N PHE A 110 -3.92 1.62 6.55
CA PHE A 110 -2.93 1.47 5.47
C PHE A 110 -1.62 2.19 5.78
N LEU A 111 -1.66 3.38 6.38
CA LEU A 111 -0.44 4.09 6.81
C LEU A 111 0.37 3.27 7.82
N PHE A 112 -0.29 2.49 8.67
CA PHE A 112 0.32 1.60 9.64
C PHE A 112 0.61 0.19 9.08
N GLY A 113 0.50 0.00 7.77
CA GLY A 113 0.86 -1.25 7.11
C GLY A 113 -0.13 -2.39 7.37
N ILE A 114 -1.35 -2.07 7.80
CA ILE A 114 -2.43 -3.04 8.00
C ILE A 114 -3.18 -3.17 6.67
N SER A 115 -3.16 -4.35 6.06
CA SER A 115 -3.89 -4.60 4.81
C SER A 115 -5.41 -4.63 5.02
N PRO A 116 -6.22 -4.45 3.95
CA PRO A 116 -7.68 -4.61 4.04
C PRO A 116 -8.10 -5.93 4.70
N GLN A 117 -7.48 -7.05 4.30
CA GLN A 117 -7.73 -8.37 4.89
C GLN A 117 -7.37 -8.44 6.38
N GLN A 118 -6.21 -7.91 6.77
CA GLN A 118 -5.76 -7.88 8.16
C GLN A 118 -6.70 -7.06 9.03
N LEU A 119 -7.17 -5.93 8.52
CA LEU A 119 -8.11 -5.05 9.22
C LEU A 119 -9.44 -5.76 9.47
N VAL A 120 -10.07 -6.31 8.42
CA VAL A 120 -11.35 -7.03 8.56
C VAL A 120 -11.23 -8.22 9.50
N LYS A 121 -10.16 -9.02 9.34
CA LYS A 121 -9.93 -10.19 10.20
C LYS A 121 -9.67 -9.78 11.65
N GLY A 122 -8.87 -8.74 11.87
CA GLY A 122 -8.55 -8.21 13.18
C GLY A 122 -9.78 -7.70 13.92
N LEU A 123 -10.62 -6.92 13.26
CA LEU A 123 -11.85 -6.40 13.86
C LEU A 123 -12.81 -7.52 14.26
N LYS A 124 -12.99 -8.53 13.41
CA LYS A 124 -13.82 -9.71 13.77
C LYS A 124 -13.30 -10.44 14.99
N LEU A 125 -11.98 -10.47 15.22
CA LEU A 125 -11.39 -11.15 16.38
C LEU A 125 -11.42 -10.31 17.67
N LEU A 126 -11.48 -8.98 17.57
CA LEU A 126 -11.30 -8.06 18.70
C LEU A 126 -12.59 -7.34 19.12
N VAL A 127 -13.58 -7.25 18.22
CA VAL A 127 -14.87 -6.59 18.50
C VAL A 127 -15.91 -7.58 19.04
N ASP A 128 -15.92 -8.81 18.50
CA ASP A 128 -16.72 -9.94 19.01
C ASP A 128 -16.22 -10.38 20.40
#